data_AF-A0A1C6BDI6-F1
#
_entry.id   AF-A0A1C6BDI6-F1
#
_cell.length_a   1.000
_cell.length_b   1.000
_cell.length_c   1.000
_cell.angle_alpha   90.00
_cell.angle_beta   90.00
_cell.angle_gamma   90.00
#
_symmetry.space_group_name_H-M   'P 1'
#
loop_
_entity.id
_entity.type
_entity.pdbx_description
1 polymer ?
#
loop_
_entity_poly.entity_id
_entity_poly.type
_entity_poly.pdbx_seq_one_letter_code
_entity_poly.pdbx_strand_id
1 'polypeptide(L)'
;MKFFLSFEAYGKGASILSDFLGQYTELLNQSLNRKNYGEELTEIAIISTCMPDSDTWYRERSLFIRKDKSADIRLHINYKSICRASAYRRNRIYQEHLIQSIETLRRKVSKQFDFERLISDVKEVLNIALGNKAWTEKNIVSLEQVEKDDVIYSWDEMKQEKSLGRCIDSCTSNVKEIIEIKISGDNFICSANDMLYVLEKGWVEVNEIHQYDLIKTGFGSYVRIEKMNKEIFEDGIKLPRIKLEKANIMLISESGVLLKEAFEG
;
A
#
# COMPACT_ATOMS: atom_id res chain seq x y z
N MET A 1 16.20 5.54 -11.99
CA MET A 1 15.99 4.10 -12.29
C MET A 1 14.63 3.90 -12.92
N LYS A 2 14.55 3.24 -14.09
CA LYS A 2 13.29 2.95 -14.77
C LYS A 2 12.83 1.52 -14.47
N PHE A 3 11.53 1.33 -14.25
CA PHE A 3 10.92 0.03 -14.04
C PHE A 3 9.96 -0.31 -15.17
N PHE A 4 10.02 -1.55 -15.65
CA PHE A 4 9.02 -2.12 -16.55
C PHE A 4 8.46 -3.38 -15.88
N LEU A 5 7.19 -3.35 -15.50
CA LEU A 5 6.53 -4.53 -14.96
C LEU A 5 5.70 -5.18 -16.07
N SER A 6 5.58 -6.50 -16.03
CA SER A 6 4.69 -7.28 -16.89
C SER A 6 4.38 -8.61 -16.20
N PHE A 7 3.51 -9.42 -16.79
CA PHE A 7 3.21 -10.74 -16.25
C PHE A 7 2.88 -11.76 -17.33
N GLU A 8 3.06 -13.03 -16.97
CA GLU A 8 2.50 -14.16 -17.69
C GLU A 8 1.71 -15.02 -16.71
N ALA A 9 0.39 -15.02 -16.85
CA ALA A 9 -0.49 -15.62 -15.86
C ALA A 9 -1.75 -16.18 -16.51
N TYR A 10 -2.41 -17.05 -15.75
CA TYR A 10 -3.66 -17.70 -16.17
C TYR A 10 -4.83 -17.28 -15.29
N GLY A 11 -6.04 -17.25 -15.86
CA GLY A 11 -7.30 -17.11 -15.12
C GLY A 11 -7.31 -15.98 -14.09
N LYS A 12 -7.66 -16.33 -12.84
CA LYS A 12 -7.77 -15.35 -11.73
C LYS A 12 -6.43 -14.67 -11.42
N GLY A 13 -5.31 -15.37 -11.61
CA GLY A 13 -3.97 -14.80 -11.44
C GLY A 13 -3.71 -13.64 -12.38
N ALA A 14 -4.13 -13.76 -13.64
CA ALA A 14 -3.99 -12.69 -14.64
C ALA A 14 -4.80 -11.44 -14.27
N SER A 15 -6.04 -11.60 -13.81
CA SER A 15 -6.86 -10.48 -13.35
C SER A 15 -6.19 -9.74 -12.19
N ILE A 16 -5.69 -10.46 -11.19
CA ILE A 16 -5.03 -9.85 -10.02
C ILE A 16 -3.75 -9.11 -10.43
N LEU A 17 -2.90 -9.73 -11.26
CA LEU A 17 -1.64 -9.09 -11.67
C LEU A 17 -1.86 -7.90 -12.60
N SER A 18 -2.95 -7.89 -13.36
CA SER A 18 -3.35 -6.74 -14.18
C SER A 18 -3.66 -5.51 -13.32
N ASP A 19 -4.35 -5.68 -12.20
CA ASP A 19 -4.65 -4.57 -11.27
C ASP A 19 -3.36 -3.97 -10.69
N PHE A 20 -2.41 -4.83 -10.33
CA PHE A 20 -1.11 -4.40 -9.79
C PHE A 20 -0.20 -3.73 -10.81
N LEU A 21 -0.24 -4.19 -12.07
CA LEU A 21 0.65 -3.71 -13.12
C LEU A 21 0.58 -2.20 -13.28
N GLY A 22 -0.63 -1.65 -13.41
CA GLY A 22 -0.83 -0.21 -13.57
C GLY A 22 -0.35 0.56 -12.35
N GLN A 23 -0.84 0.18 -11.17
CA GLN A 23 -0.54 0.84 -9.91
C GLN A 23 0.96 0.91 -9.61
N TYR A 24 1.65 -0.24 -9.61
CA TYR A 24 3.05 -0.31 -9.17
C TYR A 24 4.02 0.25 -10.23
N THR A 25 3.73 0.08 -11.53
CA THR A 25 4.59 0.63 -12.59
C THR A 25 4.62 2.15 -12.53
N GLU A 26 3.45 2.78 -12.41
CA GLU A 26 3.35 4.23 -12.32
C GLU A 26 4.03 4.74 -11.06
N LEU A 27 3.70 4.16 -9.91
CA LEU A 27 4.22 4.57 -8.61
C LEU A 27 5.76 4.48 -8.53
N LEU A 28 6.34 3.36 -8.98
CA LEU A 28 7.80 3.19 -9.02
C LEU A 28 8.46 4.20 -9.96
N ASN A 29 7.92 4.40 -11.16
CA ASN A 29 8.54 5.31 -12.13
C ASN A 29 8.40 6.78 -11.74
N GLN A 30 7.27 7.21 -11.18
CA GLN A 30 7.11 8.58 -10.67
C GLN A 30 8.10 8.89 -9.55
N SER A 31 8.37 7.92 -8.69
CA SER A 31 9.22 8.10 -7.51
C SER A 31 10.72 7.92 -7.78
N LEU A 32 11.08 7.00 -8.69
CA LEU A 32 12.45 6.51 -8.83
C LEU A 32 13.12 6.85 -10.16
N ASN A 33 12.39 7.31 -11.20
CA ASN A 33 12.97 7.54 -12.53
C ASN A 33 14.15 8.54 -12.51
N ARG A 34 14.03 9.62 -11.73
CA ARG A 34 15.01 10.70 -11.58
C ARG A 34 16.11 10.38 -10.57
N LYS A 35 15.97 9.34 -9.76
CA LYS A 35 16.98 8.91 -8.80
C LYS A 35 18.12 8.17 -9.52
N ASN A 36 19.35 8.49 -9.14
CA ASN A 36 20.58 7.88 -9.66
C ASN A 36 21.22 6.98 -8.60
N TYR A 37 21.48 5.73 -8.97
CA TYR A 37 22.08 4.70 -8.13
C TYR A 37 23.44 4.22 -8.68
N GLY A 38 23.92 4.83 -9.76
CA GLY A 38 25.08 4.36 -10.52
C GLY A 38 24.70 4.13 -11.99
N GLU A 39 25.71 4.13 -12.86
CA GLU A 39 25.49 4.15 -14.31
C GLU A 39 25.41 2.78 -14.98
N GLU A 40 25.69 1.69 -14.26
CA GLU A 40 25.77 0.35 -14.85
C GLU A 40 24.41 -0.33 -15.05
N LEU A 41 23.38 0.13 -14.31
CA LEU A 41 22.02 -0.37 -14.38
C LEU A 41 21.06 0.82 -14.33
N THR A 42 20.24 0.96 -15.36
CA THR A 42 19.34 2.10 -15.55
C THR A 42 17.89 1.69 -15.74
N GLU A 43 17.65 0.43 -16.12
CA GLU A 43 16.32 -0.14 -16.33
C GLU A 43 16.22 -1.54 -15.74
N ILE A 44 15.10 -1.83 -15.05
CA ILE A 44 14.78 -3.15 -14.50
C ILE A 44 13.41 -3.57 -15.03
N ALA A 45 13.39 -4.62 -15.84
CA ALA A 45 12.19 -5.33 -16.26
C ALA A 45 11.91 -6.50 -15.32
N ILE A 46 10.68 -6.58 -14.78
CA ILE A 46 10.20 -7.68 -13.94
C ILE A 46 8.95 -8.28 -14.59
N ILE A 47 9.06 -9.54 -15.01
CA ILE A 47 7.96 -10.33 -15.56
C ILE A 47 7.51 -11.34 -14.51
N SER A 48 6.38 -11.08 -13.87
CA SER A 48 5.80 -11.97 -12.87
C SER A 48 5.09 -13.14 -13.54
N THR A 49 5.53 -14.38 -13.27
CA THR A 49 4.82 -15.57 -13.76
C THR A 49 3.87 -16.11 -12.70
N CYS A 50 2.61 -16.35 -13.04
CA CYS A 50 1.58 -16.83 -12.11
C CYS A 50 0.69 -17.87 -12.81
N MET A 51 1.20 -19.11 -12.86
CA MET A 51 0.55 -20.24 -13.51
C MET A 51 0.08 -21.27 -12.47
N PRO A 52 -1.00 -22.03 -12.74
CA PRO A 52 -1.41 -23.12 -11.86
C PRO A 52 -0.28 -24.13 -11.65
N ASP A 53 -0.23 -24.77 -10.47
CA ASP A 53 0.84 -25.73 -10.11
C ASP A 53 0.99 -26.91 -11.09
N SER A 54 -0.01 -27.19 -11.92
CA SER A 54 0.04 -28.21 -12.97
C SER A 54 0.92 -27.82 -14.16
N ASP A 55 1.12 -26.51 -14.40
CA ASP A 55 2.00 -26.00 -15.44
C ASP A 55 3.42 -25.89 -14.90
N THR A 56 4.36 -26.64 -15.47
CA THR A 56 5.78 -26.60 -15.07
C THR A 56 6.70 -26.04 -16.15
N TRP A 57 6.12 -25.54 -17.24
CA TRP A 57 6.86 -25.10 -18.42
C TRP A 57 7.51 -23.71 -18.26
N TYR A 58 7.18 -22.98 -17.20
CA TYR A 58 7.77 -21.67 -16.92
C TYR A 58 9.17 -21.82 -16.31
N ARG A 59 10.12 -21.01 -16.79
CA ARG A 59 11.48 -20.95 -16.25
C ARG A 59 11.71 -19.59 -15.60
N GLU A 60 12.18 -19.61 -14.36
CA GLU A 60 12.69 -18.41 -13.73
C GLU A 60 13.99 -17.97 -14.39
N ARG A 61 14.18 -16.67 -14.50
CA ARG A 61 15.41 -16.08 -15.01
C ARG A 61 15.70 -14.77 -14.28
N SER A 62 16.97 -14.47 -14.18
CA SER A 62 17.43 -13.14 -13.80
C SER A 62 18.61 -12.84 -14.71
N LEU A 63 18.40 -11.98 -15.69
CA LEU A 63 19.38 -11.60 -16.70
C LEU A 63 19.83 -10.17 -16.42
N PHE A 64 21.14 -9.93 -16.46
CA PHE A 64 21.71 -8.58 -16.40
C PHE A 64 22.52 -8.34 -17.68
N ILE A 65 22.06 -7.40 -18.50
CA ILE A 65 22.59 -7.09 -19.81
C ILE A 65 23.44 -5.81 -19.71
N ARG A 66 24.74 -5.98 -19.49
CA ARG A 66 25.67 -4.85 -19.25
C ARG A 66 25.72 -3.84 -20.40
N LYS A 67 25.64 -4.31 -21.65
CA LYS A 67 25.67 -3.45 -22.85
C LYS A 67 24.51 -2.46 -22.85
N ASP A 68 23.33 -2.94 -22.49
CA ASP A 68 22.09 -2.17 -22.51
C ASP A 68 21.79 -1.52 -21.15
N LYS A 69 22.64 -1.77 -20.14
CA LYS A 69 22.49 -1.30 -18.76
C LYS A 69 21.10 -1.63 -18.19
N SER A 70 20.62 -2.83 -18.52
CA SER A 70 19.26 -3.26 -18.21
C SER A 70 19.24 -4.65 -17.58
N ALA A 71 18.20 -4.94 -16.81
CA ALA A 71 17.93 -6.26 -16.26
C ALA A 71 16.57 -6.77 -16.75
N ASP A 72 16.50 -8.07 -17.06
CA ASP A 72 15.26 -8.79 -17.32
C ASP A 72 15.13 -9.92 -16.30
N ILE A 73 14.18 -9.77 -15.39
CA ILE A 73 13.92 -10.71 -14.32
C ILE A 73 12.56 -11.32 -14.55
N ARG A 74 12.48 -12.63 -14.40
CA ARG A 74 11.25 -13.38 -14.47
C ARG A 74 11.22 -14.37 -13.33
N LEU A 75 10.40 -14.08 -12.33
CA LEU A 75 10.23 -14.96 -11.18
C LEU A 75 8.78 -15.47 -11.09
N HIS A 76 8.58 -16.53 -10.34
CA HIS A 76 7.28 -17.15 -10.13
C HIS A 76 6.59 -16.63 -8.87
N ILE A 77 5.29 -16.38 -8.98
CA ILE A 77 4.38 -16.13 -7.87
C ILE A 77 3.48 -17.34 -7.72
N ASN A 78 3.39 -17.88 -6.52
CA ASN A 78 2.54 -19.02 -6.25
C ASN A 78 1.06 -18.70 -6.53
N TYR A 79 0.49 -19.39 -7.52
CA TYR A 79 -0.87 -19.14 -8.01
C TYR A 79 -1.94 -19.33 -6.94
N LYS A 80 -1.86 -20.43 -6.16
CA LYS A 80 -2.84 -20.71 -5.10
C LYS A 80 -2.79 -19.65 -4.00
N SER A 81 -1.60 -19.24 -3.59
CA SER A 81 -1.37 -18.24 -2.56
C SER A 81 -2.03 -16.91 -2.93
N ILE A 82 -1.71 -16.36 -4.10
CA ILE A 82 -2.25 -15.07 -4.53
C ILE A 82 -3.75 -15.14 -4.84
N CYS A 83 -4.24 -16.22 -5.45
CA CYS A 83 -5.66 -16.35 -5.79
C CYS A 83 -6.58 -16.48 -4.57
N ARG A 84 -6.08 -17.02 -3.44
CA ARG A 84 -6.85 -17.23 -2.21
C ARG A 84 -6.69 -16.11 -1.19
N ALA A 85 -5.62 -15.32 -1.30
CA ALA A 85 -5.35 -14.19 -0.43
C ALA A 85 -6.45 -13.09 -0.47
N SER A 86 -6.59 -12.35 0.63
CA SER A 86 -7.23 -11.04 0.75
C SER A 86 -6.53 -10.01 -0.15
N ALA A 87 -7.12 -8.83 -0.36
CA ALA A 87 -6.49 -7.83 -1.21
C ALA A 87 -5.22 -7.26 -0.54
N TYR A 88 -5.22 -7.10 0.78
CA TYR A 88 -4.00 -6.77 1.54
C TYR A 88 -2.88 -7.82 1.36
N ARG A 89 -3.16 -9.11 1.59
CA ARG A 89 -2.15 -10.18 1.38
C ARG A 89 -1.68 -10.27 -0.05
N ARG A 90 -2.56 -10.09 -1.04
CA ARG A 90 -2.13 -10.10 -2.45
C ARG A 90 -1.12 -8.98 -2.72
N ASN A 91 -1.38 -7.78 -2.21
CA ASN A 91 -0.44 -6.68 -2.32
C ASN A 91 0.90 -7.02 -1.64
N ARG A 92 0.87 -7.54 -0.41
CA ARG A 92 2.10 -7.96 0.29
C ARG A 92 2.89 -9.01 -0.49
N ILE A 93 2.23 -10.06 -0.97
CA ILE A 93 2.85 -11.10 -1.81
C ILE A 93 3.50 -10.48 -3.06
N TYR A 94 2.82 -9.54 -3.71
CA TYR A 94 3.36 -8.90 -4.91
C TYR A 94 4.54 -7.97 -4.61
N GLN A 95 4.48 -7.21 -3.52
CA GLN A 95 5.60 -6.37 -3.07
C GLN A 95 6.84 -7.18 -2.73
N GLU A 96 6.65 -8.26 -1.97
CA GLU A 96 7.72 -9.21 -1.65
C GLU A 96 8.33 -9.79 -2.94
N HIS A 97 7.48 -10.15 -3.91
CA HIS A 97 7.92 -10.62 -5.21
C HIS A 97 8.74 -9.57 -5.99
N LEU A 98 8.32 -8.31 -6.00
CA LEU A 98 9.08 -7.22 -6.64
C LEU A 98 10.44 -7.02 -5.97
N ILE A 99 10.48 -6.98 -4.63
CA ILE A 99 11.72 -6.86 -3.86
C ILE A 99 12.63 -8.05 -4.15
N GLN A 100 12.11 -9.27 -4.06
CA GLN A 100 12.86 -10.51 -4.32
C GLN A 100 13.42 -10.53 -5.75
N SER A 101 12.66 -10.04 -6.73
CA SER A 101 13.11 -9.91 -8.11
C SER A 101 14.33 -9.00 -8.21
N ILE A 102 14.27 -7.80 -7.62
CA ILE A 102 15.38 -6.85 -7.64
C ILE A 102 16.59 -7.41 -6.89
N GLU A 103 16.37 -8.07 -5.75
CA GLU A 103 17.40 -8.73 -4.94
C GLU A 103 18.24 -9.75 -5.73
N THR A 104 17.68 -10.37 -6.79
CA THR A 104 18.46 -11.27 -7.68
C THR A 104 19.63 -10.57 -8.40
N LEU A 105 19.61 -9.22 -8.47
CA LEU A 105 20.65 -8.41 -9.08
C LEU A 105 21.76 -8.01 -8.10
N ARG A 106 21.58 -8.21 -6.79
CA ARG A 106 22.53 -7.79 -5.74
C ARG A 106 23.97 -8.22 -6.01
N ARG A 107 24.15 -9.45 -6.50
CA ARG A 107 25.46 -10.03 -6.82
C ARG A 107 25.93 -9.79 -8.26
N LYS A 108 25.11 -9.13 -9.09
CA LYS A 108 25.35 -8.93 -10.52
C LYS A 108 25.84 -7.53 -10.85
N VAL A 109 25.39 -6.54 -10.08
CA VAL A 109 25.91 -5.18 -10.11
C VAL A 109 27.25 -5.09 -9.38
N SER A 110 28.07 -4.11 -9.75
CA SER A 110 29.32 -3.81 -9.08
C SER A 110 29.09 -3.14 -7.73
N LYS A 111 30.16 -3.03 -6.93
CA LYS A 111 30.14 -2.29 -5.65
C LYS A 111 29.96 -0.78 -5.81
N GLN A 112 30.13 -0.24 -7.02
CA GLN A 112 29.96 1.18 -7.29
C GLN A 112 28.48 1.56 -7.46
N PHE A 113 27.63 0.57 -7.75
CA PHE A 113 26.20 0.76 -7.80
C PHE A 113 25.62 0.69 -6.39
N ASP A 114 24.86 1.72 -6.03
CA ASP A 114 24.23 1.89 -4.72
C ASP A 114 22.96 1.03 -4.61
N PHE A 115 23.18 -0.29 -4.55
CA PHE A 115 22.12 -1.28 -4.52
C PHE A 115 21.28 -1.20 -3.25
N GLU A 116 21.89 -0.90 -2.10
CA GLU A 116 21.15 -0.80 -0.84
C GLU A 116 20.19 0.38 -0.84
N ARG A 117 20.62 1.53 -1.37
CA ARG A 117 19.74 2.68 -1.51
C ARG A 117 18.61 2.39 -2.49
N LEU A 118 18.87 1.68 -3.60
CA LEU A 118 17.81 1.25 -4.52
C LEU A 118 16.76 0.40 -3.80
N ILE A 119 17.18 -0.63 -3.05
CA ILE A 119 16.26 -1.49 -2.31
C ILE A 119 15.48 -0.72 -1.25
N SER A 120 16.15 0.19 -0.52
CA SER A 120 15.51 1.04 0.48
C SER A 120 14.44 1.94 -0.15
N ASP A 121 14.79 2.65 -1.22
CA ASP A 121 13.86 3.53 -1.94
C ASP A 121 12.68 2.73 -2.54
N VAL A 122 12.93 1.55 -3.09
CA VAL A 122 11.84 0.68 -3.60
C VAL A 122 10.90 0.26 -2.47
N LYS A 123 11.42 -0.17 -1.32
CA LYS A 123 10.59 -0.56 -0.16
C LYS A 123 9.71 0.59 0.33
N GLU A 124 10.28 1.80 0.40
CA GLU A 124 9.54 3.01 0.77
C GLU A 124 8.37 3.26 -0.19
N VAL A 125 8.65 3.21 -1.50
CA VAL A 125 7.63 3.38 -2.55
C VAL A 125 6.57 2.29 -2.51
N LEU A 126 6.93 1.04 -2.22
CA LEU A 126 5.96 -0.04 -2.11
C LEU A 126 5.07 0.12 -0.88
N ASN A 127 5.59 0.57 0.26
CA ASN A 127 4.75 0.80 1.45
C ASN A 127 3.66 1.85 1.19
N ILE A 128 3.98 2.94 0.48
CA ILE A 128 3.02 3.96 0.04
C ILE A 128 1.81 3.36 -0.71
N ALA A 129 2.01 2.26 -1.46
CA ALA A 129 0.95 1.60 -2.22
C ALA A 129 -0.06 0.83 -1.37
N LEU A 130 0.31 0.47 -0.14
CA LEU A 130 -0.49 -0.30 0.80
C LEU A 130 -1.15 0.55 1.88
N GLY A 131 -0.67 1.78 2.05
CA GLY A 131 -1.11 2.70 3.10
C GLY A 131 -2.47 3.32 2.82
N ASN A 132 -3.07 3.82 3.89
CA ASN A 132 -4.21 4.73 3.76
C ASN A 132 -3.75 6.02 3.07
N LYS A 133 -4.70 6.71 2.46
CA LYS A 133 -4.49 8.07 1.96
C LYS A 133 -5.15 9.08 2.89
N ALA A 134 -4.55 10.26 3.04
CA ALA A 134 -5.08 11.40 3.78
C ALA A 134 -5.48 12.51 2.82
N TRP A 135 -6.58 13.19 3.14
CA TRP A 135 -6.98 14.40 2.44
C TRP A 135 -6.19 15.61 2.95
N THR A 136 -5.55 16.36 2.05
CA THR A 136 -4.93 17.65 2.34
C THR A 136 -5.70 18.77 1.63
N GLU A 137 -5.33 20.03 1.87
CA GLU A 137 -5.91 21.17 1.16
C GLU A 137 -5.62 21.16 -0.36
N LYS A 138 -4.54 20.50 -0.79
CA LYS A 138 -4.09 20.52 -2.19
C LYS A 138 -4.53 19.28 -2.98
N ASN A 139 -4.43 18.11 -2.35
CA ASN A 139 -4.63 16.80 -2.97
C ASN A 139 -4.81 15.71 -1.92
N ILE A 140 -4.96 14.47 -2.38
CA ILE A 140 -4.92 13.27 -1.56
C ILE A 140 -3.50 12.70 -1.61
N VAL A 141 -2.90 12.43 -0.46
CA VAL A 141 -1.53 11.88 -0.33
C VAL A 141 -1.54 10.60 0.50
N SER A 142 -0.59 9.70 0.30
CA SER A 142 -0.47 8.54 1.20
C SER A 142 -0.04 9.00 2.61
N LEU A 143 -0.49 8.30 3.65
CA LEU A 143 -0.16 8.65 5.04
C LEU A 143 1.36 8.66 5.28
N GLU A 144 2.11 7.79 4.62
CA GLU A 144 3.57 7.73 4.69
C GLU A 144 4.28 8.97 4.14
N GLN A 145 3.58 9.78 3.32
CA GLN A 145 4.11 11.01 2.74
C GLN A 145 3.76 12.26 3.56
N VAL A 146 2.93 12.13 4.60
CA VAL A 146 2.56 13.26 5.46
C VAL A 146 3.71 13.57 6.40
N GLU A 147 4.19 14.79 6.36
CA GLU A 147 5.28 15.28 7.19
C GLU A 147 4.77 16.16 8.33
N LYS A 148 5.66 16.47 9.27
CA LYS A 148 5.36 17.44 10.33
C LYS A 148 5.02 18.79 9.71
N ASP A 149 4.07 19.48 10.33
CA ASP A 149 3.52 20.77 9.91
C ASP A 149 2.63 20.74 8.66
N ASP A 150 2.48 19.58 8.00
CA ASP A 150 1.45 19.41 6.96
C ASP A 150 0.05 19.65 7.53
N VAL A 151 -0.81 20.22 6.68
CA VAL A 151 -2.21 20.51 7.02
C VAL A 151 -3.09 19.47 6.34
N ILE A 152 -3.78 18.66 7.16
CA ILE A 152 -4.69 17.63 6.67
C ILE A 152 -6.12 17.95 7.08
N TYR A 153 -7.08 17.45 6.29
CA TYR A 153 -8.48 17.54 6.64
C TYR A 153 -8.80 16.66 7.83
N SER A 154 -9.49 17.29 8.78
CA SER A 154 -9.99 16.71 10.01
C SER A 154 -11.51 16.95 10.11
N TRP A 155 -12.10 16.52 11.22
CA TRP A 155 -13.52 16.66 11.48
C TRP A 155 -13.73 17.28 12.87
N ASP A 156 -14.49 18.37 12.92
CA ASP A 156 -14.95 18.97 14.18
C ASP A 156 -16.28 18.33 14.57
N GLU A 157 -16.26 17.51 15.61
CA GLU A 157 -17.47 16.82 16.09
C GLU A 157 -18.51 17.77 16.68
N MET A 158 -18.07 18.86 17.30
CA MET A 158 -18.99 19.81 17.93
C MET A 158 -19.77 20.59 16.88
N LYS A 159 -19.08 20.97 15.80
CA LYS A 159 -19.68 21.72 14.69
C LYS A 159 -20.27 20.84 13.59
N GLN A 160 -19.96 19.55 13.58
CA GLN A 160 -20.35 18.60 12.53
C GLN A 160 -19.90 19.04 11.13
N GLU A 161 -18.68 19.56 11.03
CA GLU A 161 -18.09 20.03 9.77
C GLU A 161 -16.63 19.65 9.62
N LYS A 162 -16.12 19.75 8.38
CA LYS A 162 -14.68 19.59 8.11
C LYS A 162 -13.89 20.71 8.76
N SER A 163 -12.76 20.34 9.33
CA SER A 163 -11.78 21.26 9.88
C SER A 163 -10.39 20.94 9.32
N LEU A 164 -9.39 21.72 9.71
CA LEU A 164 -8.00 21.48 9.36
C LEU A 164 -7.22 21.10 10.62
N GLY A 165 -6.44 20.04 10.53
CA GLY A 165 -5.52 19.60 11.57
C GLY A 165 -4.09 19.74 11.10
N ARG A 166 -3.25 20.40 11.91
CA ARG A 166 -1.80 20.43 11.67
C ARG A 166 -1.17 19.15 12.20
N CYS A 167 -0.45 18.45 11.33
CA CYS A 167 0.38 17.31 11.68
C CYS A 167 1.50 17.75 12.63
N ILE A 168 1.57 17.13 13.81
CA ILE A 168 2.64 17.38 14.78
C ILE A 168 3.68 16.26 14.78
N ASP A 169 3.31 15.06 14.31
CA ASP A 169 4.13 13.86 14.27
C ASP A 169 3.56 12.85 13.28
N SER A 170 4.40 12.32 12.40
CA SER A 170 4.10 11.17 11.55
C SER A 170 4.94 9.98 12.01
N CYS A 171 4.26 8.95 12.51
CA CYS A 171 4.89 7.84 13.21
C CYS A 171 4.33 6.48 12.73
N THR A 172 4.81 5.39 13.32
CA THR A 172 4.25 4.05 13.09
C THR A 172 3.88 3.39 14.41
N SER A 173 2.74 2.70 14.43
CA SER A 173 2.33 1.84 15.55
C SER A 173 2.56 0.38 15.18
N ASN A 174 3.03 -0.44 16.13
CA ASN A 174 3.05 -1.89 15.94
C ASN A 174 1.69 -2.46 16.34
N VAL A 175 0.91 -2.93 15.37
CA VAL A 175 -0.44 -3.48 15.61
C VAL A 175 -0.46 -4.97 15.31
N LYS A 176 -1.19 -5.76 16.09
CA LYS A 176 -1.32 -7.21 15.86
C LYS A 176 -2.44 -7.59 14.92
N GLU A 177 -3.40 -6.70 14.75
CA GLU A 177 -4.59 -6.96 13.95
C GLU A 177 -4.85 -5.77 13.03
N ILE A 178 -5.03 -6.06 11.75
CA ILE A 178 -5.54 -5.09 10.79
C ILE A 178 -6.83 -5.60 10.18
N ILE A 179 -7.69 -4.67 9.82
CA ILE A 179 -8.94 -4.95 9.13
C ILE A 179 -8.91 -4.16 7.83
N GLU A 180 -8.86 -4.88 6.71
CA GLU A 180 -9.04 -4.31 5.38
C GLU A 180 -10.54 -4.12 5.14
N ILE A 181 -10.94 -2.88 4.87
CA ILE A 181 -12.32 -2.50 4.61
C ILE A 181 -12.44 -2.07 3.16
N LYS A 182 -13.34 -2.74 2.43
CA LYS A 182 -13.72 -2.37 1.07
C LYS A 182 -15.05 -1.61 1.11
N ILE A 183 -15.07 -0.46 0.47
CA ILE A 183 -16.25 0.36 0.21
C ILE A 183 -16.40 0.56 -1.31
N SER A 184 -17.44 1.29 -1.73
CA SER A 184 -17.70 1.49 -3.15
C SER A 184 -16.57 2.28 -3.83
N GLY A 185 -15.82 1.61 -4.69
CA GLY A 185 -14.72 2.20 -5.48
C GLY A 185 -13.40 2.41 -4.73
N ASP A 186 -13.29 2.00 -3.47
CA ASP A 186 -12.16 2.36 -2.61
C ASP A 186 -11.93 1.31 -1.51
N ASN A 187 -10.72 1.27 -0.96
CA ASN A 187 -10.34 0.39 0.13
C ASN A 187 -9.31 1.06 1.04
N PHE A 188 -9.36 0.69 2.31
CA PHE A 188 -8.43 1.20 3.32
C PHE A 188 -8.22 0.16 4.41
N ILE A 189 -7.20 0.37 5.23
CA ILE A 189 -6.84 -0.52 6.33
C ILE A 189 -6.90 0.23 7.66
N CYS A 190 -7.40 -0.43 8.70
CA CYS A 190 -7.39 0.11 10.05
C CYS A 190 -6.84 -0.92 11.02
N SER A 191 -6.34 -0.47 12.16
CA SER A 191 -6.20 -1.33 13.33
C SER A 191 -7.58 -1.76 13.82
N ALA A 192 -7.66 -2.93 14.44
CA ALA A 192 -8.90 -3.42 15.07
C ALA A 192 -9.46 -2.45 16.13
N ASN A 193 -8.60 -1.70 16.79
CA ASN A 193 -8.97 -0.76 17.87
C ASN A 193 -9.20 0.68 17.38
N ASP A 194 -8.94 0.96 16.10
CA ASP A 194 -9.32 2.27 15.54
C ASP A 194 -10.84 2.40 15.53
N MET A 195 -11.37 3.62 15.41
CA MET A 195 -12.81 3.84 15.34
C MET A 195 -13.23 4.50 14.03
N LEU A 196 -14.38 4.05 13.51
CA LEU A 196 -15.09 4.71 12.42
C LEU A 196 -16.43 5.23 12.92
N TYR A 197 -16.95 6.27 12.26
CA TYR A 197 -18.27 6.79 12.57
C TYR A 197 -19.34 6.03 11.78
N VAL A 198 -20.12 5.20 12.44
CA VAL A 198 -21.20 4.39 11.86
C VAL A 198 -22.55 5.09 12.04
N LEU A 199 -23.37 5.09 10.99
CA LEU A 199 -24.74 5.61 11.01
C LEU A 199 -25.53 4.97 12.16
N GLU A 200 -26.29 5.78 12.91
CA GLU A 200 -27.09 5.38 14.09
C GLU A 200 -26.32 4.85 15.31
N LYS A 201 -25.04 4.49 15.18
CA LYS A 201 -24.21 3.97 16.28
C LYS A 201 -23.16 4.97 16.81
N GLY A 202 -22.76 5.96 15.99
CA GLY A 202 -21.69 6.89 16.35
C GLY A 202 -20.31 6.27 16.15
N TRP A 203 -19.35 6.58 17.03
CA TRP A 203 -18.01 5.99 16.96
C TRP A 203 -18.03 4.55 17.45
N VAL A 204 -17.61 3.65 16.57
CA VAL A 204 -17.55 2.21 16.83
C VAL A 204 -16.14 1.73 16.53
N GLU A 205 -15.57 0.92 17.42
CA GLU A 205 -14.30 0.25 17.18
C GLU A 205 -14.40 -0.66 15.95
N VAL A 206 -13.38 -0.66 15.10
CA VAL A 206 -13.41 -1.38 13.82
C VAL A 206 -13.67 -2.89 14.01
N ASN A 207 -13.23 -3.47 15.12
CA ASN A 207 -13.50 -4.87 15.45
C ASN A 207 -14.99 -5.18 15.74
N GLU A 208 -15.80 -4.17 16.05
CA GLU A 208 -17.25 -4.29 16.30
C GLU A 208 -18.11 -3.86 15.10
N ILE A 209 -17.48 -3.43 14.01
CA ILE A 209 -18.16 -3.04 12.77
C ILE A 209 -18.47 -4.28 11.93
N HIS A 210 -19.62 -4.24 11.25
CA HIS A 210 -20.12 -5.34 10.44
C HIS A 210 -20.17 -4.97 8.95
N GLN A 211 -20.10 -6.00 8.09
CA GLN A 211 -20.37 -5.83 6.67
C GLN A 211 -21.77 -5.21 6.49
N TYR A 212 -21.89 -4.30 5.52
CA TYR A 212 -23.07 -3.49 5.22
C TYR A 212 -23.39 -2.35 6.19
N ASP A 213 -22.63 -2.18 7.28
CA ASP A 213 -22.70 -0.93 8.05
C ASP A 213 -22.41 0.28 7.13
N LEU A 214 -23.08 1.39 7.42
CA LEU A 214 -22.93 2.66 6.71
C LEU A 214 -22.00 3.57 7.52
N ILE A 215 -20.85 3.93 6.97
CA ILE A 215 -19.85 4.79 7.63
C ILE A 215 -19.88 6.20 7.06
N LYS A 216 -19.71 7.20 7.92
CA LYS A 216 -19.78 8.61 7.57
C LYS A 216 -18.52 9.06 6.83
N THR A 217 -18.71 9.90 5.82
CA THR A 217 -17.64 10.63 5.13
C THR A 217 -17.58 12.08 5.63
N GLY A 218 -16.41 12.71 5.49
CA GLY A 218 -16.26 14.15 5.72
C GLY A 218 -16.99 15.03 4.70
N PHE A 219 -17.66 14.45 3.70
CA PHE A 219 -18.45 15.16 2.70
C PHE A 219 -19.95 15.15 3.01
N GLY A 220 -20.33 14.74 4.22
CA GLY A 220 -21.73 14.73 4.68
C GLY A 220 -22.56 13.56 4.14
N SER A 221 -21.93 12.59 3.49
CA SER A 221 -22.56 11.38 2.99
C SER A 221 -22.19 10.16 3.83
N TYR A 222 -22.79 9.00 3.50
CA TYR A 222 -22.44 7.71 4.06
C TYR A 222 -22.07 6.75 2.95
N VAL A 223 -21.08 5.90 3.20
CA VAL A 223 -20.65 4.83 2.29
C VAL A 223 -20.85 3.48 2.96
N ARG A 224 -21.26 2.49 2.18
CA ARG A 224 -21.53 1.14 2.69
C ARG A 224 -20.27 0.31 2.67
N ILE A 225 -20.02 -0.41 3.76
CA ILE A 225 -18.99 -1.45 3.82
C ILE A 225 -19.43 -2.63 2.95
N GLU A 226 -18.71 -2.86 1.85
CA GLU A 226 -18.98 -3.96 0.93
C GLU A 226 -18.36 -5.26 1.40
N LYS A 227 -17.18 -5.19 2.02
CA LYS A 227 -16.44 -6.35 2.52
C LYS A 227 -15.45 -5.96 3.60
N MET A 228 -15.22 -6.86 4.55
CA MET A 228 -14.16 -6.75 5.53
C MET A 228 -13.30 -8.01 5.50
N ASN A 229 -11.97 -7.87 5.58
CA ASN A 229 -11.05 -8.98 5.78
C ASN A 229 -10.18 -8.66 7.00
N LYS A 230 -10.28 -9.51 8.04
CA LYS A 230 -9.42 -9.42 9.23
C LYS A 230 -8.14 -10.20 9.01
N GLU A 231 -7.01 -9.62 9.40
CA GLU A 231 -5.71 -10.27 9.40
C GLU A 231 -5.01 -10.09 10.75
N ILE A 232 -4.35 -11.15 11.20
CA ILE A 232 -3.66 -11.23 12.49
C ILE A 232 -2.18 -11.52 12.21
N PHE A 233 -1.30 -10.81 12.90
CA PHE A 233 0.16 -10.90 12.82
C PHE A 233 0.72 -11.23 14.20
N GLU A 234 1.44 -12.35 14.33
CA GLU A 234 2.00 -12.81 15.62
C GLU A 234 3.00 -11.80 16.20
N ASP A 235 3.92 -11.30 15.37
CA ASP A 235 4.94 -10.31 15.76
C ASP A 235 4.48 -8.86 15.64
N GLY A 236 3.24 -8.65 15.16
CA GLY A 236 2.70 -7.36 14.79
C GLY A 236 3.22 -6.82 13.46
N ILE A 237 2.63 -5.70 13.03
CA ILE A 237 2.95 -5.00 11.79
C ILE A 237 3.00 -3.50 12.02
N LYS A 238 3.93 -2.83 11.35
CA LYS A 238 4.03 -1.37 11.37
C LYS A 238 2.93 -0.75 10.52
N LEU A 239 2.00 -0.07 11.18
CA LEU A 239 0.94 0.72 10.55
C LEU A 239 1.29 2.21 10.66
N PRO A 240 1.29 2.98 9.55
CA PRO A 240 1.48 4.43 9.57
C PRO A 240 0.38 5.13 10.38
N ARG A 241 0.76 6.17 11.12
CA ARG A 241 -0.11 6.97 12.01
C ARG A 241 0.23 8.45 11.91
N ILE A 242 -0.77 9.31 12.09
CA ILE A 242 -0.59 10.77 12.09
C ILE A 242 -1.19 11.38 13.35
N LYS A 243 -0.37 12.09 14.13
CA LYS A 243 -0.85 12.88 15.28
C LYS A 243 -1.12 14.31 14.85
N LEU A 244 -2.28 14.84 15.24
CA LEU A 244 -2.68 16.21 14.98
C LEU A 244 -2.68 17.03 16.27
N GLU A 245 -2.35 18.33 16.17
CA GLU A 245 -2.15 19.20 17.35
C GLU A 245 -3.39 19.32 18.25
N LYS A 246 -4.59 19.34 17.66
CA LYS A 246 -5.87 19.64 18.34
C LYS A 246 -7.03 18.79 17.84
N ALA A 247 -6.72 17.74 17.09
CA ALA A 247 -7.71 16.87 16.49
C ALA A 247 -7.28 15.40 16.66
N ASN A 248 -8.27 14.51 16.68
CA ASN A 248 -8.06 13.07 16.74
C ASN A 248 -8.83 12.33 15.63
N ILE A 249 -9.45 13.07 14.71
CA ILE A 249 -10.17 12.53 13.56
C ILE A 249 -9.49 13.01 12.29
N MET A 250 -9.31 12.11 11.34
CA MET A 250 -8.81 12.44 10.00
C MET A 250 -9.75 11.89 8.94
N LEU A 251 -9.73 12.53 7.77
CA LEU A 251 -10.38 12.03 6.57
C LEU A 251 -9.37 11.16 5.82
N ILE A 252 -9.66 9.86 5.73
CA ILE A 252 -8.83 8.90 5.00
C ILE A 252 -9.54 8.32 3.78
N SER A 253 -8.75 7.62 2.96
CA SER A 253 -9.19 6.98 1.72
C SER A 253 -9.65 7.99 0.66
N GLU A 254 -9.86 7.55 -0.58
CA GLU A 254 -10.39 8.43 -1.63
C GLU A 254 -11.82 8.88 -1.37
N SER A 255 -12.56 8.13 -0.56
CA SER A 255 -13.92 8.47 -0.14
C SER A 255 -13.99 9.45 1.04
N GLY A 256 -12.86 9.75 1.69
CA GLY A 256 -12.79 10.69 2.82
C GLY A 256 -13.57 10.20 4.05
N VAL A 257 -13.45 8.92 4.37
CA VAL A 257 -14.09 8.33 5.56
C VAL A 257 -13.44 8.86 6.84
N LEU A 258 -14.24 9.01 7.89
CA LEU A 258 -13.75 9.54 9.17
C LEU A 258 -13.10 8.44 10.01
N LEU A 259 -11.83 8.60 10.34
CA LEU A 259 -11.04 7.69 11.18
C LEU A 259 -10.58 8.38 12.46
N LYS A 260 -10.81 7.74 13.61
CA LYS A 260 -10.09 8.02 14.86
C LYS A 260 -9.04 6.94 15.08
N GLU A 261 -7.77 7.34 15.06
CA GLU A 261 -6.68 6.41 15.35
C GLU A 261 -6.59 6.14 16.84
N ALA A 262 -6.52 4.86 17.21
CA ALA A 262 -6.19 4.47 18.57
C ALA A 262 -4.67 4.46 18.73
N PHE A 263 -4.14 5.47 19.42
CA PHE A 263 -2.77 5.48 19.91
C PHE A 263 -2.74 4.73 21.24
N GLU A 264 -2.03 3.61 21.32
CA GLU A 264 -1.65 3.04 22.61
C GLU A 264 -0.75 4.07 23.32
N GLY A 265 -1.14 4.43 24.56
CA GLY A 265 -0.41 5.38 25.41
C GLY A 265 0.81 4.78 26.07
#